data_AF-A0A9W9DCM1-F1
#
_entry.id   AF-A0A9W9DCM1-F1
#
_cell.length_a   1.000
_cell.length_b   1.000
_cell.length_c   1.000
_cell.angle_alpha   90.00
_cell.angle_beta   90.00
_cell.angle_gamma   90.00
#
_symmetry.space_group_name_H-M   'P 1'
#
loop_
_entity.id
_entity.type
_entity.pdbx_description
1 polymer ?
#
loop_
_entity_poly.entity_id
_entity_poly.type
_entity_poly.pdbx_seq_one_letter_code
_entity_poly.pdbx_strand_id
1 'polypeptide(L)'
;MYAHAIAPERPFVLGLPTGSSPVLIYQHLVQRHKSGEISFRNVVTFNMDEYVGIPRDHPESYHSFMYKHFFSHVDVKPGNINILNGNAPDLELECQKYEEKIQAAGGIELFLGGIGPDGHIAFNEPGSSLKSRTRVKTLAYDTILANSRFFGNNLDQVPRMALTVGVQTVLDAREVVIIITGAHKALALQRCIEGGVNHMWTLSSLQSHPHPMIVVDEDATLELQVKTVKYFKSIEMVASELGFRQKLPRKRDSLIDEGALLVPARNQSNGPSLTVPQQDISRSASPVFEPMSARLDDEEAAAKVMQSWDAVEDQPSVRMSARVAG
;
A
#
# COMPACT_ATOMS: atom_id res chain seq x y z
N MET A 1 4.18 6.08 -16.27
CA MET A 1 5.44 5.30 -16.26
C MET A 1 6.17 5.49 -17.58
N TYR A 2 7.25 6.27 -17.61
CA TYR A 2 8.13 6.36 -18.78
C TYR A 2 9.27 5.37 -18.59
N ALA A 3 9.30 4.32 -19.41
CA ALA A 3 10.39 3.36 -19.50
C ALA A 3 11.51 3.95 -20.37
N HIS A 4 12.25 4.94 -19.87
CA HIS A 4 13.50 5.34 -20.53
C HIS A 4 14.64 4.43 -20.07
N ALA A 5 15.18 3.69 -21.04
CA ALA A 5 16.47 3.01 -21.06
C ALA A 5 17.03 2.59 -19.69
N ILE A 6 16.51 1.48 -19.17
CA ILE A 6 17.15 0.74 -18.07
C ILE A 6 18.45 0.16 -18.64
N ALA A 7 19.60 0.73 -18.28
CA ALA A 7 20.91 0.23 -18.69
C ALA A 7 21.07 -1.24 -18.25
N PRO A 8 21.75 -2.11 -19.03
CA PRO A 8 21.92 -3.53 -18.70
C PRO A 8 22.52 -3.79 -17.31
N GLU A 9 23.30 -2.85 -16.78
CA GLU A 9 23.96 -2.94 -15.47
C GLU A 9 23.06 -2.53 -14.29
N ARG A 10 21.85 -2.02 -14.53
CA ARG A 10 20.95 -1.51 -13.47
C ARG A 10 19.52 -1.97 -13.71
N PRO A 11 19.14 -3.23 -13.40
CA PRO A 11 17.79 -3.71 -13.65
C PRO A 11 16.75 -2.96 -12.82
N PHE A 12 15.52 -2.85 -13.35
CA PHE A 12 14.37 -2.38 -12.59
C PHE A 12 13.79 -3.54 -11.78
N VAL A 13 13.74 -3.39 -10.45
CA VAL A 13 13.28 -4.45 -9.55
C VAL A 13 11.80 -4.25 -9.21
N LEU A 14 10.96 -5.21 -9.58
CA LEU A 14 9.50 -5.11 -9.52
C LEU A 14 8.90 -6.17 -8.59
N GLY A 15 8.22 -5.73 -7.53
CA GLY A 15 7.38 -6.57 -6.68
C GLY A 15 6.01 -6.80 -7.32
N LEU A 16 5.52 -8.04 -7.37
CA LEU A 16 4.30 -8.41 -8.09
C LEU A 16 3.28 -9.20 -7.25
N PRO A 17 1.98 -8.88 -7.42
CA PRO A 17 0.88 -9.61 -6.79
C PRO A 17 0.28 -10.71 -7.66
N THR A 18 -0.48 -11.61 -7.03
CA THR A 18 -1.41 -12.51 -7.69
C THR A 18 -2.86 -12.12 -7.36
N GLY A 19 -3.83 -12.97 -7.69
CA GLY A 19 -5.25 -12.74 -7.46
C GLY A 19 -5.94 -12.00 -8.60
N SER A 20 -7.23 -11.69 -8.43
CA SER A 20 -8.06 -11.14 -9.51
C SER A 20 -7.75 -9.68 -9.84
N SER A 21 -7.45 -8.85 -8.85
CA SER A 21 -7.18 -7.41 -9.02
C SER A 21 -6.09 -7.09 -10.04
N PRO A 22 -4.90 -7.74 -10.04
CA PRO A 22 -3.85 -7.42 -11.00
C PRO A 22 -4.02 -8.00 -12.40
N VAL A 23 -5.00 -8.89 -12.66
CA VAL A 23 -5.14 -9.55 -13.98
C VAL A 23 -5.30 -8.53 -15.11
N LEU A 24 -6.12 -7.50 -14.91
CA LEU A 24 -6.33 -6.46 -15.92
C LEU A 24 -5.05 -5.63 -16.16
N ILE A 25 -4.26 -5.41 -15.11
CA ILE A 25 -2.98 -4.71 -15.20
C ILE A 25 -2.00 -5.53 -16.01
N TYR A 26 -1.91 -6.84 -15.77
CA TYR A 26 -1.05 -7.72 -16.57
C TYR A 26 -1.47 -7.73 -18.04
N GLN A 27 -2.77 -7.75 -18.35
CA GLN A 27 -3.25 -7.64 -19.74
C GLN A 27 -2.79 -6.34 -20.40
N HIS A 28 -2.89 -5.20 -19.71
CA HIS A 28 -2.42 -3.91 -20.23
C HIS A 28 -0.90 -3.84 -20.39
N LEU A 29 -0.13 -4.39 -19.44
CA LEU A 29 1.33 -4.47 -19.56
C LEU A 29 1.76 -5.34 -20.74
N VAL A 30 1.09 -6.48 -20.94
CA VAL A 30 1.31 -7.36 -22.10
C VAL A 30 0.96 -6.64 -23.40
N GLN A 31 -0.15 -5.90 -23.45
CA GLN A 31 -0.53 -5.14 -24.63
C GLN A 31 0.52 -4.08 -24.97
N ARG A 32 0.97 -3.29 -23.98
CA ARG A 32 2.02 -2.28 -24.16
C ARG A 32 3.37 -2.87 -24.55
N HIS A 33 3.68 -4.08 -24.08
CA HIS A 33 4.86 -4.79 -24.53
C HIS A 33 4.75 -5.19 -26.00
N LYS A 34 3.61 -5.78 -26.40
CA LYS A 34 3.35 -6.19 -27.78
C LYS A 34 3.30 -5.03 -28.77
N SER A 35 2.94 -3.82 -28.32
CA SER A 35 3.02 -2.59 -29.12
C SER A 35 4.42 -1.97 -29.17
N GLY A 36 5.40 -2.52 -28.43
CA GLY A 36 6.77 -2.02 -28.38
C GLY A 36 6.98 -0.80 -27.47
N GLU A 37 5.98 -0.42 -26.67
CA GLU A 37 6.08 0.73 -25.75
C GLU A 37 6.96 0.44 -24.53
N ILE A 38 6.99 -0.81 -24.07
CA ILE A 38 7.77 -1.24 -22.89
C ILE A 38 8.48 -2.58 -23.13
N SER A 39 9.59 -2.82 -22.43
CA SER A 39 10.33 -4.09 -22.43
C SER A 39 10.68 -4.50 -21.00
N PHE A 40 10.69 -5.81 -20.77
CA PHE A 40 10.97 -6.47 -19.51
C PHE A 40 12.34 -7.19 -19.50
N ARG A 41 13.15 -7.04 -20.56
CA ARG A 41 14.50 -7.67 -20.66
C ARG A 41 15.44 -7.34 -19.51
N ASN A 42 15.34 -6.12 -18.98
CA ASN A 42 16.14 -5.60 -17.86
C ASN A 42 15.29 -5.40 -16.60
N VAL A 43 14.22 -6.20 -16.43
CA VAL A 43 13.40 -6.23 -15.21
C VAL A 43 13.73 -7.49 -14.42
N VAL A 44 13.82 -7.35 -13.10
CA VAL A 44 13.90 -8.45 -12.13
C VAL A 44 12.63 -8.44 -11.30
N THR A 45 11.92 -9.56 -11.22
CA THR A 45 10.64 -9.64 -10.52
C THR A 45 10.75 -10.44 -9.24
N PHE A 46 9.96 -10.04 -8.24
CA PHE A 46 9.76 -10.75 -6.98
C PHE A 46 8.26 -10.84 -6.70
N ASN A 47 7.69 -12.04 -6.66
CA ASN A 47 6.31 -12.24 -6.23
C ASN A 47 6.17 -12.18 -4.70
N MET A 48 4.97 -11.82 -4.24
CA MET A 48 4.68 -11.72 -2.80
C MET A 48 4.70 -13.06 -2.08
N ASP A 49 4.19 -14.12 -2.71
CA ASP A 49 3.83 -15.34 -1.99
C ASP A 49 3.77 -16.56 -2.91
N GLU A 50 3.72 -17.74 -2.29
CA GLU A 50 3.38 -19.03 -2.91
C GLU A 50 2.84 -19.99 -1.83
N TYR A 51 1.91 -20.86 -2.20
CA TYR A 51 1.40 -21.89 -1.28
C TYR A 51 2.47 -22.93 -0.96
N VAL A 52 2.47 -23.40 0.29
CA VAL A 52 3.35 -24.50 0.72
C VAL A 52 2.74 -25.84 0.32
N GLY A 53 3.55 -26.72 -0.26
CA GLY A 53 3.16 -28.09 -0.60
C GLY A 53 2.32 -28.23 -1.87
N ILE A 54 2.02 -27.15 -2.59
CA ILE A 54 1.32 -27.23 -3.89
C ILE A 54 2.33 -27.55 -5.00
N PRO A 55 2.07 -28.49 -5.93
CA PRO A 55 2.94 -28.70 -7.07
C PRO A 55 3.13 -27.40 -7.87
N ARG A 56 4.35 -27.15 -8.34
CA ARG A 56 4.70 -25.90 -9.04
C ARG A 56 3.91 -25.70 -10.34
N ASP A 57 3.55 -26.80 -10.99
CA ASP A 57 2.77 -26.86 -12.23
C ASP A 57 1.27 -27.01 -11.98
N HIS A 58 0.83 -27.05 -10.70
CA HIS A 58 -0.58 -27.05 -10.37
C HIS A 58 -1.23 -25.77 -10.90
N PRO A 59 -2.41 -25.83 -11.56
CA PRO A 59 -3.04 -24.68 -12.20
C PRO A 59 -3.31 -23.50 -11.26
N GLU A 60 -3.55 -23.79 -9.97
CA GLU A 60 -3.79 -22.78 -8.93
C GLU A 60 -2.54 -22.38 -8.13
N SER A 61 -1.35 -22.88 -8.49
CA SER A 61 -0.09 -22.35 -7.95
C SER A 61 0.14 -20.92 -8.44
N TYR A 62 0.82 -20.11 -7.64
CA TYR A 62 1.16 -18.75 -8.04
C TYR A 62 2.25 -18.72 -9.11
N HIS A 63 3.10 -19.74 -9.19
CA HIS A 63 3.91 -20.03 -10.39
C HIS A 63 3.03 -20.11 -11.64
N SER A 64 2.05 -21.01 -11.68
CA SER A 64 1.19 -21.18 -12.86
C SER A 64 0.37 -19.94 -13.18
N PHE A 65 -0.15 -19.25 -12.15
CA PHE A 65 -0.84 -17.97 -12.31
C PHE A 65 0.03 -16.94 -13.05
N MET A 66 1.27 -16.73 -12.60
CA MET A 66 2.15 -15.70 -13.16
C MET A 66 2.57 -16.03 -14.59
N TYR A 67 2.84 -17.30 -14.90
CA TYR A 67 3.14 -17.71 -16.28
C TYR A 67 1.93 -17.59 -17.21
N LYS A 68 0.74 -17.95 -16.73
CA LYS A 68 -0.50 -17.86 -17.50
C LYS A 68 -0.85 -16.40 -17.83
N HIS A 69 -0.76 -15.50 -16.85
CA HIS A 69 -1.25 -14.14 -16.99
C HIS A 69 -0.20 -13.14 -17.46
N PHE A 70 1.10 -13.40 -17.24
CA PHE A 70 2.12 -12.38 -17.48
C PHE A 70 3.41 -12.91 -18.11
N PHE A 71 4.18 -13.77 -17.43
CA PHE A 71 5.57 -14.05 -17.83
C PHE A 71 5.72 -14.74 -19.19
N SER A 72 4.74 -15.52 -19.65
CA SER A 72 4.80 -16.16 -20.98
C SER A 72 4.52 -15.19 -22.14
N HIS A 73 4.10 -13.95 -21.84
CA HIS A 73 3.62 -12.98 -22.82
C HIS A 73 4.54 -11.76 -22.94
N VAL A 74 5.65 -11.73 -22.20
CA VAL A 74 6.62 -10.63 -22.18
C VAL A 74 8.07 -11.13 -22.29
N ASP A 75 8.99 -10.23 -22.64
CA ASP A 75 10.41 -10.54 -22.84
C ASP A 75 11.27 -10.51 -21.55
N VAL A 76 10.67 -10.87 -20.41
CA VAL A 76 11.40 -11.04 -19.14
C VAL A 76 12.29 -12.29 -19.20
N LYS A 77 13.51 -12.20 -18.70
CA LYS A 77 14.44 -13.34 -18.67
C LYS A 77 14.03 -14.33 -17.57
N PRO A 78 14.01 -15.65 -17.81
CA PRO A 78 13.65 -16.64 -16.79
C PRO A 78 14.49 -16.54 -15.50
N GLY A 79 15.79 -16.26 -15.61
CA GLY A 79 16.67 -16.07 -14.45
C GLY A 79 16.39 -14.80 -13.63
N ASN A 80 15.58 -13.89 -14.14
CA ASN A 80 15.16 -12.67 -13.47
C ASN A 80 13.81 -12.81 -12.75
N ILE A 81 13.13 -13.96 -12.89
CA ILE A 81 11.86 -14.24 -12.22
C ILE A 81 12.12 -14.90 -10.86
N ASN A 82 11.67 -14.27 -9.79
CA ASN A 82 11.75 -14.82 -8.44
C ASN A 82 10.33 -15.00 -7.87
N ILE A 83 10.01 -16.24 -7.51
CA ILE A 83 8.80 -16.64 -6.79
C ILE A 83 9.26 -17.59 -5.69
N LEU A 84 8.73 -17.43 -4.49
CA LEU A 84 9.04 -18.29 -3.34
C LEU A 84 8.82 -19.78 -3.70
N ASN A 85 9.74 -20.64 -3.25
CA ASN A 85 9.59 -22.08 -3.42
C ASN A 85 8.84 -22.71 -2.23
N GLY A 86 7.50 -22.80 -2.34
CA GLY A 86 6.66 -23.45 -1.34
C GLY A 86 6.90 -24.95 -1.14
N ASN A 87 7.74 -25.60 -1.96
CA ASN A 87 8.14 -27.00 -1.81
C ASN A 87 9.62 -27.16 -1.41
N ALA A 88 10.26 -26.08 -0.93
CA ALA A 88 11.62 -26.17 -0.43
C ALA A 88 11.70 -27.14 0.78
N PRO A 89 12.78 -27.92 0.92
CA PRO A 89 12.95 -28.83 2.06
C PRO A 89 13.08 -28.08 3.38
N ASP A 90 13.61 -26.86 3.34
CA ASP A 90 13.70 -25.93 4.46
C ASP A 90 13.04 -24.61 4.04
N LEU A 91 11.84 -24.39 4.57
CA LEU A 91 11.01 -23.24 4.25
C LEU A 91 11.53 -21.94 4.87
N GLU A 92 12.15 -22.00 6.04
CA GLU A 92 12.72 -20.80 6.69
C GLU A 92 13.97 -20.34 5.94
N LEU A 93 14.82 -21.27 5.54
CA LEU A 93 15.99 -20.97 4.71
C LEU A 93 15.58 -20.41 3.33
N GLU A 94 14.49 -20.91 2.74
CA GLU A 94 13.95 -20.34 1.50
C GLU A 94 13.52 -18.87 1.70
N CYS A 95 12.81 -18.56 2.79
CA CYS A 95 12.44 -17.19 3.12
C CYS A 95 13.66 -16.27 3.31
N GLN A 96 14.68 -16.74 4.03
CA GLN A 96 15.92 -15.98 4.23
C GLN A 96 16.63 -15.69 2.90
N LYS A 97 16.81 -16.72 2.06
CA LYS A 97 17.42 -16.58 0.73
C LYS A 97 16.63 -15.64 -0.17
N TYR A 98 15.31 -15.60 -0.03
CA TYR A 98 14.47 -14.69 -0.79
C TYR A 98 14.75 -13.22 -0.42
N GLU A 99 14.89 -12.91 0.86
CA GLU A 99 15.29 -11.58 1.35
C GLU A 99 16.70 -11.21 0.89
N GLU A 100 17.65 -12.14 0.98
CA GLU A 100 19.02 -11.95 0.50
C GLU A 100 19.06 -11.64 -1.01
N LYS A 101 18.23 -12.33 -1.81
CA LYS A 101 18.09 -12.04 -3.26
C LYS A 101 17.51 -10.65 -3.52
N ILE A 102 16.51 -10.21 -2.75
CA ILE A 102 15.96 -8.85 -2.85
C ILE A 102 17.07 -7.84 -2.55
N GLN A 103 17.85 -8.05 -1.49
CA GLN A 103 18.96 -7.18 -1.10
C GLN A 103 20.08 -7.18 -2.16
N ALA A 104 20.44 -8.34 -2.70
CA ALA A 104 21.45 -8.47 -3.75
C ALA A 104 21.02 -7.78 -5.06
N ALA A 105 19.71 -7.74 -5.35
CA ALA A 105 19.15 -6.92 -6.43
C ALA A 105 19.11 -5.41 -6.10
N GLY A 106 19.46 -5.02 -4.86
CA GLY A 106 19.53 -3.67 -4.30
C GLY A 106 18.21 -3.15 -3.69
N GLY A 107 17.25 -4.04 -3.42
CA GLY A 107 15.89 -3.69 -2.96
C GLY A 107 14.91 -3.36 -4.09
N ILE A 108 13.62 -3.42 -3.80
CA ILE A 108 12.53 -3.28 -4.78
C ILE A 108 12.36 -1.81 -5.18
N GLU A 109 12.25 -1.54 -6.49
CA GLU A 109 11.99 -0.18 -7.01
C GLU A 109 10.52 0.18 -6.84
N LEU A 110 9.65 -0.71 -7.33
CA LEU A 110 8.21 -0.57 -7.22
C LEU A 110 7.63 -1.89 -6.75
N PHE A 111 6.81 -1.84 -5.70
CA PHE A 111 6.04 -2.97 -5.23
C PHE A 111 4.57 -2.77 -5.62
N LEU A 112 4.09 -3.56 -6.57
CA LEU A 112 2.66 -3.60 -6.90
C LEU A 112 1.97 -4.57 -5.94
N GLY A 113 0.88 -4.13 -5.31
CA GLY A 113 0.13 -4.90 -4.35
C GLY A 113 -1.38 -4.78 -4.56
N GLY A 114 -2.11 -5.63 -3.86
CA GLY A 114 -3.55 -5.50 -3.64
C GLY A 114 -3.85 -5.58 -2.16
N ILE A 115 -5.13 -5.50 -1.82
CA ILE A 115 -5.62 -5.62 -0.45
C ILE A 115 -6.63 -6.76 -0.32
N GLY A 116 -6.62 -7.50 0.78
CA GLY A 116 -7.72 -8.37 1.20
C GLY A 116 -8.95 -7.60 1.69
N PRO A 117 -10.13 -8.22 1.79
CA PRO A 117 -11.32 -7.59 2.40
C PRO A 117 -11.17 -7.32 3.91
N ASP A 118 -10.19 -7.97 4.55
CA ASP A 118 -9.75 -7.80 5.94
C ASP A 118 -8.55 -6.83 6.08
N GLY A 119 -8.12 -6.18 4.99
CA GLY A 119 -6.98 -5.27 5.00
C GLY A 119 -5.60 -5.92 4.86
N HIS A 120 -5.50 -7.22 4.58
CA HIS A 120 -4.20 -7.86 4.44
C HIS A 120 -3.46 -7.41 3.17
N ILE A 121 -2.13 -7.40 3.25
CA ILE A 121 -1.22 -7.34 2.09
C ILE A 121 -0.43 -8.64 1.98
N ALA A 122 -0.35 -9.23 0.79
CA ALA A 122 0.11 -10.63 0.61
C ALA A 122 -0.67 -11.58 1.55
N PHE A 123 -0.03 -12.58 2.14
CA PHE A 123 -0.61 -13.34 3.25
C PHE A 123 -0.30 -12.74 4.63
N ASN A 124 -0.06 -11.43 4.74
CA ASN A 124 0.07 -10.77 6.06
C ASN A 124 -1.32 -10.50 6.66
N GLU A 125 -1.94 -11.58 7.12
CA GLU A 125 -3.27 -11.61 7.75
C GLU A 125 -3.35 -10.74 9.02
N PRO A 126 -4.57 -10.36 9.45
CA PRO A 126 -4.79 -9.63 10.69
C PRO A 126 -4.02 -10.22 11.89
N GLY A 127 -3.32 -9.36 12.62
CA GLY A 127 -2.44 -9.71 13.73
C GLY A 127 -0.97 -9.91 13.34
N SER A 128 -0.65 -9.94 12.03
CA SER A 128 0.74 -10.01 11.57
C SER A 128 1.56 -8.80 12.00
N SER A 129 2.78 -9.02 12.48
CA SER A 129 3.70 -7.93 12.84
C SER A 129 3.91 -6.97 11.66
N LEU A 130 3.76 -5.67 11.91
CA LEU A 130 4.03 -4.63 10.91
C LEU A 130 5.52 -4.52 10.54
N LYS A 131 6.41 -5.10 11.36
CA LYS A 131 7.85 -5.23 11.07
C LYS A 131 8.24 -6.61 10.54
N SER A 132 7.27 -7.43 10.14
CA SER A 132 7.53 -8.79 9.68
C SER A 132 8.40 -8.83 8.42
N ARG A 133 9.23 -9.86 8.32
CA ARG A 133 9.97 -10.26 7.11
C ARG A 133 9.28 -11.44 6.42
N THR A 134 9.86 -11.84 5.29
CA THR A 134 9.46 -13.05 4.55
C THR A 134 9.48 -14.26 5.49
N ARG A 135 8.38 -15.02 5.52
CA ARG A 135 8.18 -16.13 6.47
C ARG A 135 7.13 -17.13 5.98
N VAL A 136 7.09 -18.28 6.66
CA VAL A 136 5.96 -19.20 6.60
C VAL A 136 4.76 -18.60 7.34
N LYS A 137 3.58 -18.69 6.75
CA LYS A 137 2.33 -18.24 7.37
C LYS A 137 1.25 -19.30 7.20
N THR A 138 0.60 -19.65 8.31
CA THR A 138 -0.65 -20.42 8.29
C THR A 138 -1.78 -19.52 7.82
N LEU A 139 -2.58 -20.00 6.88
CA LEU A 139 -3.73 -19.28 6.36
C LEU A 139 -4.88 -19.32 7.38
N ALA A 140 -5.51 -18.17 7.60
CA ALA A 140 -6.72 -18.00 8.37
C ALA A 140 -7.91 -18.66 7.65
N TYR A 141 -8.94 -18.97 8.43
CA TYR A 141 -10.14 -19.61 7.92
C TYR A 141 -10.80 -18.80 6.79
N ASP A 142 -10.89 -17.48 6.91
CA ASP A 142 -11.49 -16.61 5.89
C ASP A 142 -10.71 -16.66 4.57
N THR A 143 -9.38 -16.74 4.62
CA THR A 143 -8.51 -16.91 3.46
C THR A 143 -8.76 -18.26 2.78
N ILE A 144 -8.85 -19.33 3.57
CA ILE A 144 -9.17 -20.67 3.07
C ILE A 144 -10.54 -20.70 2.41
N LEU A 145 -11.54 -20.09 3.05
CA LEU A 145 -12.91 -19.99 2.54
C LEU A 145 -12.95 -19.22 1.21
N ALA A 146 -12.30 -18.05 1.16
CA ALA A 146 -12.25 -17.22 -0.04
C ALA A 146 -11.52 -17.90 -1.21
N ASN A 147 -10.48 -18.68 -0.92
CA ASN A 147 -9.67 -19.36 -1.94
C ASN A 147 -10.25 -20.71 -2.35
N SER A 148 -11.14 -21.31 -1.56
CA SER A 148 -11.77 -22.60 -1.88
C SER A 148 -12.44 -22.65 -3.26
N ARG A 149 -12.94 -21.51 -3.76
CA ARG A 149 -13.49 -21.36 -5.11
C ARG A 149 -12.53 -21.78 -6.23
N PHE A 150 -11.22 -21.67 -6.01
CA PHE A 150 -10.17 -22.10 -6.94
C PHE A 150 -9.88 -23.60 -6.83
N PHE A 151 -10.20 -24.20 -5.69
CA PHE A 151 -9.99 -25.62 -5.38
C PHE A 151 -11.30 -26.40 -5.38
N GLY A 152 -12.16 -26.14 -6.38
CA GLY A 152 -13.43 -26.85 -6.56
C GLY A 152 -14.46 -26.65 -5.44
N ASN A 153 -14.38 -25.54 -4.70
CA ASN A 153 -15.15 -25.26 -3.47
C ASN A 153 -14.90 -26.28 -2.35
N ASN A 154 -13.74 -26.94 -2.34
CA ASN A 154 -13.34 -27.88 -1.30
C ASN A 154 -12.26 -27.27 -0.40
N LEU A 155 -12.62 -27.00 0.85
CA LEU A 155 -11.72 -26.41 1.86
C LEU A 155 -10.50 -27.30 2.14
N ASP A 156 -10.65 -28.62 2.07
CA ASP A 156 -9.56 -29.57 2.37
C ASP A 156 -8.48 -29.61 1.28
N GLN A 157 -8.79 -29.11 0.08
CA GLN A 157 -7.84 -29.00 -1.02
C GLN A 157 -7.04 -27.70 -1.01
N VAL A 158 -7.45 -26.71 -0.20
CA VAL A 158 -6.72 -25.45 -0.08
C VAL A 158 -5.47 -25.68 0.77
N PRO A 159 -4.27 -25.31 0.29
CA PRO A 159 -3.06 -25.38 1.09
C PRO A 159 -3.21 -24.59 2.40
N ARG A 160 -2.81 -25.19 3.52
CA ARG A 160 -3.00 -24.58 4.86
C ARG A 160 -1.93 -23.54 5.22
N MET A 161 -0.84 -23.51 4.47
CA MET A 161 0.29 -22.62 4.70
C MET A 161 0.75 -22.00 3.38
N ALA A 162 1.36 -20.84 3.47
CA ALA A 162 2.03 -20.16 2.37
C ALA A 162 3.38 -19.60 2.84
N LEU A 163 4.29 -19.43 1.89
CA LEU A 163 5.40 -18.51 2.05
C LEU A 163 4.93 -17.14 1.61
N THR A 164 5.26 -16.10 2.36
CA THR A 164 4.88 -14.72 2.04
C THR A 164 5.98 -13.76 2.41
N VAL A 165 6.17 -12.72 1.60
CA VAL A 165 6.91 -11.52 2.00
C VAL A 165 6.25 -10.90 3.23
N GLY A 166 7.06 -10.27 4.08
CA GLY A 166 6.57 -9.57 5.26
C GLY A 166 6.05 -8.17 4.94
N VAL A 167 5.36 -7.57 5.90
CA VAL A 167 4.90 -6.18 5.80
C VAL A 167 6.09 -5.24 5.59
N GLN A 168 7.17 -5.41 6.37
CA GLN A 168 8.36 -4.58 6.23
C GLN A 168 9.08 -4.85 4.90
N THR A 169 9.06 -6.07 4.39
CA THR A 169 9.64 -6.40 3.08
C THR A 169 8.98 -5.58 1.95
N VAL A 170 7.66 -5.36 2.03
CA VAL A 170 6.95 -4.47 1.09
C VAL A 170 7.31 -3.01 1.35
N LEU A 171 7.30 -2.57 2.61
CA LEU A 171 7.58 -1.17 2.98
C LEU A 171 9.04 -0.75 2.72
N ASP A 172 9.96 -1.68 2.52
CA ASP A 172 11.34 -1.41 2.13
C ASP A 172 11.47 -1.08 0.63
N ALA A 173 10.41 -1.23 -0.17
CA ALA A 173 10.40 -0.80 -1.55
C ALA A 173 10.55 0.73 -1.67
N ARG A 174 11.06 1.21 -2.80
CA ARG A 174 11.17 2.67 -3.04
C ARG A 174 9.82 3.31 -3.32
N GLU A 175 8.93 2.59 -3.99
CA GLU A 175 7.55 2.96 -4.24
C GLU A 175 6.64 1.76 -3.99
N VAL A 176 5.48 1.99 -3.40
CA VAL A 176 4.46 0.94 -3.19
C VAL A 176 3.15 1.41 -3.82
N VAL A 177 2.64 0.65 -4.78
CA VAL A 177 1.39 0.92 -5.49
C VAL A 177 0.39 -0.16 -5.14
N ILE A 178 -0.75 0.22 -4.56
CA ILE A 178 -1.82 -0.69 -4.17
C ILE A 178 -3.04 -0.48 -5.04
N ILE A 179 -3.60 -1.56 -5.55
CA ILE A 179 -4.80 -1.55 -6.40
C ILE A 179 -5.97 -2.12 -5.61
N ILE A 180 -7.06 -1.36 -5.52
CA ILE A 180 -8.24 -1.73 -4.74
C ILE A 180 -9.48 -1.48 -5.59
N THR A 181 -10.19 -2.55 -5.95
CA THR A 181 -11.39 -2.45 -6.77
C THR A 181 -12.58 -3.21 -6.17
N GLY A 182 -13.76 -2.60 -6.28
CA GLY A 182 -15.04 -3.16 -5.88
C GLY A 182 -15.45 -2.86 -4.44
N ALA A 183 -16.77 -2.78 -4.23
CA ALA A 183 -17.41 -2.43 -2.95
C ALA A 183 -17.01 -3.32 -1.78
N HIS A 184 -16.75 -4.61 -2.04
CA HIS A 184 -16.32 -5.58 -1.05
C HIS A 184 -14.95 -5.27 -0.40
N LYS A 185 -14.22 -4.26 -0.89
CA LYS A 185 -12.96 -3.77 -0.31
C LYS A 185 -13.09 -2.40 0.36
N ALA A 186 -14.26 -1.77 0.33
CA ALA A 186 -14.45 -0.40 0.79
C ALA A 186 -14.15 -0.24 2.29
N LEU A 187 -14.60 -1.19 3.11
CA LEU A 187 -14.30 -1.18 4.55
C LEU A 187 -12.79 -1.29 4.80
N ALA A 188 -12.09 -2.19 4.09
CA ALA A 188 -10.66 -2.35 4.25
C ALA A 188 -9.89 -1.09 3.86
N LEU A 189 -10.27 -0.44 2.75
CA LEU A 189 -9.71 0.84 2.34
C LEU A 189 -9.90 1.90 3.43
N GLN A 190 -11.13 2.06 3.92
CA GLN A 190 -11.46 3.03 4.97
C GLN A 190 -10.62 2.83 6.22
N ARG A 191 -10.52 1.58 6.71
CA ARG A 191 -9.72 1.25 7.89
C ARG A 191 -8.24 1.53 7.69
N CYS A 192 -7.72 1.33 6.48
CA CYS A 192 -6.30 1.52 6.19
C CYS A 192 -5.91 2.98 5.94
N ILE A 193 -6.82 3.86 5.52
CA ILE A 193 -6.49 5.26 5.19
C ILE A 193 -7.05 6.28 6.18
N GLU A 194 -8.22 6.03 6.78
CA GLU A 194 -8.84 6.93 7.76
C GLU A 194 -8.64 6.45 9.20
N GLY A 195 -8.38 5.16 9.39
CA GLY A 195 -8.00 4.59 10.68
C GLY A 195 -6.52 4.84 11.01
N GLY A 196 -6.15 4.59 12.27
CA GLY A 196 -4.74 4.58 12.69
C GLY A 196 -4.02 3.30 12.23
N VAL A 197 -2.68 3.36 12.19
CA VAL A 197 -1.82 2.20 11.93
C VAL A 197 -2.14 1.07 12.92
N ASN A 198 -2.55 -0.08 12.40
CA ASN A 198 -3.06 -1.20 13.18
C ASN A 198 -2.72 -2.54 12.51
N HIS A 199 -2.11 -3.47 13.25
CA HIS A 199 -1.76 -4.80 12.74
C HIS A 199 -2.96 -5.69 12.38
N MET A 200 -4.18 -5.33 12.78
CA MET A 200 -5.40 -5.97 12.32
C MET A 200 -5.79 -5.58 10.89
N TRP A 201 -5.27 -4.46 10.39
CA TRP A 201 -5.44 -3.96 9.03
C TRP A 201 -4.04 -3.72 8.47
N THR A 202 -3.31 -4.77 8.10
CA THR A 202 -1.86 -4.67 7.91
C THR A 202 -1.45 -3.65 6.85
N LEU A 203 -2.27 -3.40 5.83
CA LEU A 203 -2.01 -2.35 4.85
C LEU A 203 -2.02 -0.92 5.45
N SER A 204 -2.62 -0.69 6.61
CA SER A 204 -2.56 0.62 7.31
C SER A 204 -1.12 1.08 7.59
N SER A 205 -0.14 0.15 7.63
CA SER A 205 1.27 0.51 7.76
C SER A 205 1.81 1.32 6.59
N LEU A 206 1.11 1.31 5.44
CA LEU A 206 1.44 2.13 4.27
C LEU A 206 1.41 3.63 4.58
N GLN A 207 0.68 4.07 5.60
CA GLN A 207 0.72 5.46 6.09
C GLN A 207 2.11 5.91 6.54
N SER A 208 2.99 4.96 6.90
CA SER A 208 4.38 5.24 7.29
C SER A 208 5.37 5.15 6.11
N HIS A 209 4.91 4.77 4.92
CA HIS A 209 5.76 4.67 3.74
C HIS A 209 5.99 6.06 3.12
N PRO A 210 7.20 6.39 2.64
CA PRO A 210 7.48 7.71 2.07
C PRO A 210 6.85 7.95 0.69
N HIS A 211 6.62 6.88 -0.10
CA HIS A 211 6.07 6.96 -1.46
C HIS A 211 4.96 5.93 -1.72
N PRO A 212 3.81 6.02 -1.02
CA PRO A 212 2.68 5.16 -1.28
C PRO A 212 1.77 5.75 -2.36
N MET A 213 1.19 4.89 -3.18
CA MET A 213 0.11 5.22 -4.09
C MET A 213 -0.99 4.18 -3.96
N ILE A 214 -2.23 4.64 -3.78
CA ILE A 214 -3.40 3.77 -3.77
C ILE A 214 -4.26 4.17 -4.96
N VAL A 215 -4.52 3.21 -5.85
CA VAL A 215 -5.38 3.38 -7.02
C VAL A 215 -6.66 2.61 -6.78
N VAL A 216 -7.79 3.31 -6.83
CA VAL A 216 -9.11 2.75 -6.52
C VAL A 216 -10.13 3.00 -7.62
N ASP A 217 -11.14 2.15 -7.71
CA ASP A 217 -12.39 2.49 -8.40
C ASP A 217 -13.37 3.23 -7.45
N GLU A 218 -14.46 3.77 -7.98
CA GLU A 218 -15.45 4.49 -7.16
C GLU A 218 -16.10 3.56 -6.12
N ASP A 219 -16.38 2.30 -6.49
CA ASP A 219 -17.02 1.32 -5.59
C ASP A 219 -16.17 1.03 -4.34
N ALA A 220 -14.84 0.99 -4.46
CA ALA A 220 -13.97 0.84 -3.30
C ALA A 220 -14.00 2.05 -2.36
N THR A 221 -14.54 3.20 -2.76
CA THR A 221 -14.62 4.41 -1.93
C THR A 221 -15.90 4.54 -1.11
N LEU A 222 -16.84 3.59 -1.20
CA LEU A 222 -18.18 3.71 -0.62
C LEU A 222 -18.21 3.94 0.91
N GLU A 223 -17.22 3.43 1.64
CA GLU A 223 -17.12 3.60 3.10
C GLU A 223 -16.30 4.83 3.50
N LEU A 224 -15.64 5.50 2.55
CA LEU A 224 -14.83 6.69 2.84
C LEU A 224 -15.69 7.90 3.17
N GLN A 225 -15.16 8.80 3.98
CA GLN A 225 -15.78 10.09 4.17
C GLN A 225 -15.77 10.88 2.85
N VAL A 226 -16.88 11.55 2.55
CA VAL A 226 -17.01 12.44 1.38
C VAL A 226 -15.87 13.48 1.34
N LYS A 227 -15.44 13.97 2.51
CA LYS A 227 -14.33 14.91 2.61
C LYS A 227 -13.00 14.30 2.13
N THR A 228 -12.72 13.06 2.50
CA THR A 228 -11.53 12.30 2.08
C THR A 228 -11.49 12.16 0.56
N VAL A 229 -12.58 11.71 -0.05
CA VAL A 229 -12.66 11.53 -1.51
C VAL A 229 -12.48 12.86 -2.24
N LYS A 230 -13.16 13.93 -1.80
CA LYS A 230 -13.03 15.27 -2.40
C LYS A 230 -11.61 15.83 -2.26
N TYR A 231 -10.96 15.59 -1.13
CA TYR A 231 -9.59 16.04 -0.90
C TYR A 231 -8.61 15.41 -1.89
N PHE A 232 -8.62 14.08 -2.04
CA PHE A 232 -7.72 13.40 -2.98
C PHE A 232 -8.04 13.70 -4.45
N LYS A 233 -9.32 13.80 -4.83
CA LYS A 233 -9.71 14.23 -6.20
C LYS A 233 -9.20 15.64 -6.51
N SER A 234 -9.25 16.56 -5.54
CA SER A 234 -8.73 17.93 -5.69
C SER A 234 -7.21 17.94 -5.87
N ILE A 235 -6.47 17.13 -5.10
CA ILE A 235 -5.01 17.00 -5.25
C ILE A 235 -4.63 16.56 -6.66
N GLU A 236 -5.26 15.50 -7.18
CA GLU A 236 -4.95 14.96 -8.51
C GLU A 236 -5.29 15.96 -9.62
N MET A 237 -6.41 16.67 -9.50
CA MET A 237 -6.79 17.74 -10.43
C MET A 237 -5.72 18.84 -10.49
N VAL A 238 -5.30 19.36 -9.34
CA VAL A 238 -4.27 20.40 -9.25
C VAL A 238 -2.92 19.89 -9.76
N ALA A 239 -2.54 18.65 -9.41
CA ALA A 239 -1.30 18.04 -9.89
C ALA A 239 -1.29 17.91 -11.43
N SER A 240 -2.42 17.51 -12.02
CA SER A 240 -2.58 17.41 -13.47
C SER A 240 -2.52 18.77 -14.16
N GLU A 241 -3.21 19.79 -13.63
CA GLU A 241 -3.23 21.15 -14.18
C GLU A 241 -1.85 21.82 -14.16
N LEU A 242 -1.11 21.65 -13.06
CA LEU A 242 0.22 22.24 -12.88
C LEU A 242 1.34 21.39 -13.50
N GLY A 243 1.02 20.21 -14.05
CA GLY A 243 2.00 19.26 -14.55
C GLY A 243 2.94 18.73 -13.46
N PHE A 244 2.52 18.80 -12.19
CA PHE A 244 3.29 18.30 -11.07
C PHE A 244 3.32 16.77 -11.10
N ARG A 245 4.52 16.20 -10.99
CA ARG A 245 4.71 14.75 -10.87
C ARG A 245 5.58 14.47 -9.67
N GLN A 246 5.16 13.53 -8.83
CA GLN A 246 5.96 13.07 -7.71
C GLN A 246 7.31 12.56 -8.22
N LYS A 247 8.40 13.17 -7.75
CA LYS A 247 9.76 12.68 -8.03
C LYS A 247 10.16 11.73 -6.92
N LEU A 248 10.39 10.46 -7.26
CA LEU A 248 10.92 9.49 -6.31
C LEU A 248 12.39 9.80 -6.01
N PRO A 249 12.83 9.73 -4.75
CA PRO A 249 14.24 9.84 -4.40
C PRO A 249 14.98 8.65 -5.01
N ARG A 250 15.86 8.93 -5.97
CA ARG A 250 16.77 7.96 -6.57
C ARG A 250 17.90 7.63 -5.58
N LYS A 251 17.56 7.03 -4.43
CA LYS A 251 18.57 6.62 -3.45
C LYS A 251 19.13 5.24 -3.84
N ARG A 252 19.95 5.24 -4.88
CA ARG A 252 20.95 4.19 -5.17
C ARG A 252 22.18 4.87 -5.75
N ASP A 253 23.10 5.12 -4.81
CA ASP A 253 24.44 5.67 -4.92
C ASP A 253 24.55 7.05 -5.58
N SER A 254 24.90 8.01 -4.73
CA SER A 254 25.67 9.19 -5.09
C SER A 254 26.73 8.84 -6.13
N LEU A 255 26.60 9.43 -7.33
CA LEU A 255 27.62 9.87 -8.30
C LEU A 255 27.07 9.72 -9.74
N ILE A 256 27.22 10.80 -10.52
CA ILE A 256 26.89 11.01 -11.95
C ILE A 256 25.42 11.46 -12.18
N ASP A 257 25.07 12.66 -12.66
CA ASP A 257 25.79 13.81 -13.24
C ASP A 257 24.87 15.05 -13.10
N GLU A 258 25.32 16.13 -12.47
CA GLU A 258 24.63 17.44 -12.49
C GLU A 258 24.83 18.16 -13.85
N GLY A 259 24.87 17.40 -14.94
CA GLY A 259 25.27 17.87 -16.27
C GLY A 259 24.13 18.10 -17.27
N ALA A 260 22.87 17.85 -16.92
CA ALA A 260 21.74 18.05 -17.82
C ALA A 260 20.69 19.01 -17.23
N LEU A 261 21.14 20.15 -16.73
CA LEU A 261 20.27 21.31 -16.53
C LEU A 261 20.03 21.95 -17.90
N LEU A 262 18.90 21.60 -18.53
CA LEU A 262 18.30 22.45 -19.55
C LEU A 262 17.90 23.77 -18.89
N VAL A 263 18.79 24.75 -18.96
CA VAL A 263 18.48 26.16 -18.70
C VAL A 263 17.47 26.61 -19.75
N PRO A 264 16.28 27.10 -19.40
CA PRO A 264 15.39 27.72 -20.38
C PRO A 264 16.09 28.96 -20.95
N ALA A 265 16.07 29.10 -22.27
CA ALA A 265 16.68 30.22 -22.99
C ALA A 265 16.27 31.57 -22.38
N ARG A 266 17.29 32.37 -22.03
CA ARG A 266 17.16 33.73 -21.51
C ARG A 266 16.66 34.64 -22.63
N ASN A 267 15.36 34.91 -22.68
CA ASN A 267 14.84 36.06 -23.43
C ASN A 267 14.80 37.27 -22.50
N GLN A 268 15.56 38.30 -22.85
CA GLN A 268 15.47 39.63 -22.25
C GLN A 268 14.19 40.32 -22.75
N SER A 269 13.34 40.82 -21.84
CA SER A 269 12.88 42.23 -21.85
C SER A 269 11.79 42.50 -20.79
N ASN A 270 12.07 43.50 -19.94
CA ASN A 270 11.20 44.49 -19.30
C ASN A 270 9.85 44.08 -18.67
N GLY A 271 9.83 44.01 -17.33
CA GLY A 271 8.65 44.14 -16.48
C GLY A 271 8.97 44.98 -15.23
N PRO A 272 8.01 45.73 -14.65
CA PRO A 272 8.29 46.73 -13.62
C PRO A 272 8.74 46.10 -12.29
N SER A 273 9.73 46.74 -11.66
CA SER A 273 10.28 46.35 -10.36
C SER A 273 9.33 46.76 -9.23
N LEU A 274 8.79 45.80 -8.50
CA LEU A 274 8.13 46.03 -7.22
C LEU A 274 9.18 45.99 -6.10
N THR A 275 9.45 47.13 -5.47
CA THR A 275 10.30 47.24 -4.29
C THR A 275 9.52 46.84 -3.04
N VAL A 276 10.01 45.81 -2.34
CA VAL A 276 9.53 45.41 -1.01
C VAL A 276 10.23 46.28 0.04
N PRO A 277 9.51 46.96 0.95
CA PRO A 277 10.15 47.69 2.04
C PRO A 277 10.83 46.73 3.04
N GLN A 278 12.07 47.04 3.44
CA GLN A 278 12.75 46.30 4.50
C GLN A 278 12.06 46.56 5.85
N GLN A 279 11.64 45.49 6.53
CA GLN A 279 11.20 45.57 7.93
C GLN A 279 12.42 45.63 8.86
N ASP A 280 12.44 46.68 9.67
CA ASP A 280 13.46 46.98 10.67
C ASP A 280 13.21 46.12 11.92
N ILE A 281 14.14 45.22 12.26
CA ILE A 281 14.03 44.33 13.42
C ILE A 281 14.74 44.99 14.60
N SER A 282 14.11 46.01 15.17
CA SER A 282 14.50 46.53 16.48
C SER A 282 13.51 46.06 17.56
N ARG A 283 14.11 45.48 18.60
CA ARG A 283 13.55 44.76 19.75
C ARG A 283 12.33 45.42 20.42
N SER A 284 11.34 44.61 20.77
CA SER A 284 10.53 44.80 21.98
C SER A 284 10.41 43.47 22.74
N ALA A 285 10.58 43.53 24.06
CA ALA A 285 10.74 42.37 24.94
C ALA A 285 9.41 41.64 25.18
N SER A 286 9.45 40.30 25.13
CA SER A 286 8.36 39.43 25.59
C SER A 286 8.27 39.46 27.13
N PRO A 287 7.07 39.41 27.73
CA PRO A 287 6.94 39.32 29.18
C PRO A 287 7.35 37.93 29.69
N VAL A 288 7.99 37.92 30.86
CA VAL A 288 8.49 36.75 31.59
C VAL A 288 7.30 36.00 32.21
N PHE A 289 7.22 34.68 31.99
CA PHE A 289 6.28 33.81 32.70
C PHE A 289 6.90 33.34 34.02
N GLU A 290 6.22 33.60 35.14
CA GLU A 290 6.57 33.03 36.45
C GLU A 290 6.04 31.59 36.62
N PRO A 291 6.76 30.71 37.34
CA PRO A 291 6.34 29.35 37.59
C PRO A 291 5.42 29.27 38.82
N MET A 292 4.21 28.72 38.67
CA MET A 292 3.34 28.40 39.80
C MET A 292 3.65 26.99 40.32
N SER A 293 4.33 26.96 41.47
CA SER A 293 4.32 25.82 42.39
C SER A 293 3.42 26.15 43.58
N ALA A 294 2.68 25.14 44.03
CA ALA A 294 1.90 25.02 45.27
C ALA A 294 0.65 25.92 45.45
N ARG A 295 -0.53 25.27 45.43
CA ARG A 295 -1.41 25.14 46.61
C ARG A 295 -2.58 24.17 46.33
N LEU A 296 -2.65 23.14 47.18
CA LEU A 296 -3.84 22.38 47.56
C LEU A 296 -4.83 23.38 48.21
N ASP A 297 -6.15 23.25 48.23
CA ASP A 297 -7.05 22.13 48.52
C ASP A 297 -8.39 22.36 47.79
N ASP A 298 -9.21 21.32 47.59
CA ASP A 298 -10.66 21.34 47.92
C ASP A 298 -11.36 20.07 47.39
N GLU A 299 -11.69 19.22 48.36
CA GLU A 299 -12.19 17.86 48.27
C GLU A 299 -13.74 17.79 48.15
N GLU A 300 -14.38 18.79 47.55
CA GLU A 300 -15.85 18.98 47.68
C GLU A 300 -16.65 18.96 46.36
N ALA A 301 -16.08 18.40 45.29
CA ALA A 301 -16.80 18.21 44.01
C ALA A 301 -17.14 16.75 43.69
N ALA A 302 -16.54 15.78 44.38
CA ALA A 302 -16.76 14.35 44.13
C ALA A 302 -18.02 13.78 44.80
N ALA A 303 -18.64 14.50 45.74
CA ALA A 303 -19.79 14.00 46.52
C ALA A 303 -21.17 14.32 45.92
N LYS A 304 -21.27 15.06 44.80
CA LYS A 304 -22.57 15.51 44.24
C LYS A 304 -23.01 14.86 42.93
N VAL A 305 -22.20 13.97 42.34
CA VAL A 305 -22.57 13.28 41.08
C VAL A 305 -23.02 11.83 41.32
N MET A 306 -22.86 11.29 42.53
CA MET A 306 -23.11 9.88 42.84
C MET A 306 -24.47 9.62 43.55
N GLN A 307 -25.46 10.49 43.36
CA GLN A 307 -26.77 10.41 44.05
C GLN A 307 -28.02 10.48 43.15
N SER A 308 -27.92 10.29 41.83
CA SER A 308 -29.12 10.42 40.96
C SER A 308 -29.37 9.27 39.97
N TRP A 309 -28.87 8.06 40.22
CA TRP A 309 -29.04 6.93 39.29
C TRP A 309 -29.66 5.66 39.89
N ASP A 310 -30.41 5.78 40.98
CA ASP A 310 -31.26 4.69 41.51
C ASP A 310 -32.72 5.14 41.58
N ALA A 311 -33.42 5.06 40.45
CA ALA A 311 -34.85 4.77 40.35
C ALA A 311 -35.32 5.01 38.91
N VAL A 312 -35.75 3.95 38.22
CA VAL A 312 -37.07 3.79 37.57
C VAL A 312 -36.98 2.59 36.62
N GLU A 313 -37.60 1.49 37.04
CA GLU A 313 -37.96 0.34 36.23
C GLU A 313 -39.40 0.50 35.70
N ASP A 314 -39.55 0.18 34.42
CA ASP A 314 -40.60 -0.64 33.78
C ASP A 314 -41.97 -0.09 33.26
N GLN A 315 -42.20 -0.40 31.95
CA GLN A 315 -43.43 -0.57 31.15
C GLN A 315 -44.14 0.61 30.40
N PRO A 316 -44.99 0.37 29.35
CA PRO A 316 -44.65 -0.17 28.02
C PRO A 316 -45.31 0.58 26.80
N SER A 317 -44.75 0.34 25.60
CA SER A 317 -45.24 0.45 24.21
C SER A 317 -46.41 1.38 23.79
N VAL A 318 -46.16 2.26 22.79
CA VAL A 318 -47.14 2.68 21.78
C VAL A 318 -46.50 2.73 20.38
N ARG A 319 -47.11 2.01 19.43
CA ARG A 319 -46.85 2.05 17.97
C ARG A 319 -47.32 3.36 17.36
N MET A 320 -46.62 3.88 16.35
CA MET A 320 -47.26 4.58 15.22
C MET A 320 -46.51 4.35 13.90
N SER A 321 -47.31 4.07 12.88
CA SER A 321 -47.00 3.73 11.49
C SER A 321 -46.96 4.95 10.56
N ALA A 322 -46.51 4.71 9.32
CA ALA A 322 -46.76 5.42 8.03
C ALA A 322 -45.49 6.04 7.43
N ARG A 323 -45.20 5.98 6.13
CA ARG A 323 -45.87 5.47 4.93
C ARG A 323 -44.83 5.36 3.80
N VAL A 324 -45.03 4.42 2.89
CA VAL A 324 -44.41 4.35 1.55
C VAL A 324 -45.29 5.13 0.58
N ALA A 325 -44.70 5.84 -0.39
CA ALA A 325 -45.39 6.28 -1.59
C ALA A 325 -44.42 6.45 -2.77
N GLY A 326 -44.83 5.92 -3.93
CA GLY A 326 -44.61 6.50 -5.27
C GLY A 326 -43.34 6.11 -5.99
#